data_AF-C5L7N3-F1
#
_entry.id   AF-C5L7N3-F1
#
_cell.length_a   1.000
_cell.length_b   1.000
_cell.length_c   1.000
_cell.angle_alpha   90.00
_cell.angle_beta   90.00
_cell.angle_gamma   90.00
#
_symmetry.space_group_name_H-M   'P 1'
#
loop_
_entity.id
_entity.type
_entity.pdbx_description
1 polymer ?
#
loop_
_entity_poly.entity_id
_entity_poly.type
_entity_poly.pdbx_seq_one_letter_code
_entity_poly.pdbx_strand_id
1 'polypeptide(L)'
;MYNGIGLQTARGSGTSGYVQRNKSYLRPQRTDIKPFREAEAAAPPKPKKADPELIYHNQKREIEVKLLDLQDTLLESGEEEDIVQKKVDKERQKLYKELDERRAEAEAHGGELEADQMATTHEYLQMQQRQAERAAKAFGINTRNHEEGVAFDKDRQHQQKLQRMMDAQVRQAERWAAPGGESGDDNGEIRRGQRNNRPPAKAGESWRDFAERRKGKGWAAGERQETEDGAKRREAKRSRKEDKVLQPEKE
;
A
#
# COMPACT_ATOMS: atom_id res chain seq x y z
N MET A 1 -57.19 16.78 10.03
CA MET A 1 -55.74 17.04 10.13
C MET A 1 -55.00 16.00 9.32
N TYR A 2 -54.03 16.41 8.50
CA TYR A 2 -53.20 15.51 7.70
C TYR A 2 -51.77 15.59 8.25
N ASN A 3 -51.18 14.45 8.62
CA ASN A 3 -49.84 14.36 9.24
C ASN A 3 -49.63 15.27 10.46
N GLY A 4 -50.68 15.53 11.26
CA GLY A 4 -50.61 16.40 12.43
C GLY A 4 -50.39 17.89 12.13
N ILE A 5 -50.52 18.32 10.86
CA ILE A 5 -50.31 19.70 10.43
C ILE A 5 -51.66 20.29 9.97
N GLY A 6 -51.90 21.58 10.28
CA GLY A 6 -53.08 22.34 9.87
C GLY A 6 -54.19 22.42 10.91
N LEU A 7 -55.34 22.96 10.51
CA LEU A 7 -56.52 23.08 11.36
C LEU A 7 -57.37 21.80 11.36
N GLN A 8 -58.06 21.53 12.46
CA GLN A 8 -59.00 20.40 12.57
C GLN A 8 -60.23 20.62 11.68
N THR A 9 -60.78 21.84 11.67
CA THR A 9 -61.82 22.29 10.75
C THR A 9 -61.55 23.74 10.33
N ALA A 10 -61.92 24.12 9.10
CA ALA A 10 -61.78 25.50 8.64
C ALA A 10 -62.88 26.43 9.21
N ARG A 11 -63.98 25.85 9.71
CA ARG A 11 -65.12 26.59 10.29
C ARG A 11 -64.70 27.28 11.59
N GLY A 12 -65.03 28.57 11.72
CA GLY A 12 -64.67 29.39 12.89
C GLY A 12 -63.23 29.94 12.86
N SER A 13 -62.39 29.50 11.93
CA SER A 13 -61.01 30.03 11.78
C SER A 13 -60.93 31.34 10.99
N GLY A 14 -61.99 31.70 10.26
CA GLY A 14 -62.01 32.86 9.37
C GLY A 14 -61.11 32.73 8.13
N THR A 15 -60.56 31.54 7.84
CA THR A 15 -59.68 31.28 6.69
C THR A 15 -60.20 30.09 5.86
N SER A 16 -59.63 29.89 4.67
CA SER A 16 -59.97 28.76 3.79
C SER A 16 -59.45 27.40 4.29
N GLY A 17 -58.61 27.36 5.32
CA GLY A 17 -57.97 26.14 5.82
C GLY A 17 -56.89 25.57 4.88
N TYR A 18 -56.44 26.32 3.87
CA TYR A 18 -55.39 25.89 2.96
C TYR A 18 -54.01 25.90 3.64
N VAL A 19 -53.32 24.75 3.63
CA VAL A 19 -52.01 24.57 4.28
C VAL A 19 -50.94 24.39 3.22
N GLN A 20 -49.93 25.27 3.22
CA GLN A 20 -48.78 25.18 2.31
C GLN A 20 -47.52 24.74 3.08
N ARG A 21 -46.68 23.91 2.45
CA ARG A 21 -45.36 23.56 3.00
C ARG A 21 -44.44 24.80 3.05
N ASN A 22 -43.70 24.97 4.14
CA ASN A 22 -42.64 25.98 4.21
C ASN A 22 -41.48 25.55 3.29
N LYS A 23 -41.17 26.36 2.26
CA LYS A 23 -40.06 26.11 1.33
C LYS A 23 -38.69 26.52 1.89
N SER A 24 -38.66 27.40 2.89
CA SER A 24 -37.44 27.92 3.52
C SER A 24 -37.04 27.14 4.77
N TYR A 25 -37.80 26.11 5.15
CA TYR A 25 -37.46 25.27 6.30
C TYR A 25 -36.24 24.40 5.99
N LEU A 26 -35.12 24.69 6.66
CA LEU A 26 -33.94 23.84 6.63
C LEU A 26 -34.19 22.60 7.49
N ARG A 27 -33.93 21.42 6.92
CA ARG A 27 -33.97 20.18 7.70
C ARG A 27 -32.90 20.25 8.79
N PRO A 28 -33.24 19.97 10.07
CA PRO A 28 -32.24 19.91 11.12
C PRO A 28 -31.18 18.86 10.76
N GLN A 29 -29.92 19.16 11.08
CA GLN A 29 -28.85 18.18 10.90
C GLN A 29 -29.21 16.91 11.67
N ARG A 30 -28.99 15.76 11.04
CA ARG A 30 -29.32 14.48 11.68
C ARG A 30 -28.37 14.29 12.86
N THR A 31 -28.94 14.09 14.06
CA THR A 31 -28.20 13.90 15.31
C THR A 31 -27.74 12.46 15.51
N ASP A 32 -28.09 11.56 14.58
CA ASP A 32 -27.63 10.16 14.52
C ASP A 32 -26.16 10.06 14.05
N ILE A 33 -25.61 11.10 13.44
CA ILE A 33 -24.21 11.18 13.04
C ILE A 33 -23.41 11.77 14.20
N LYS A 34 -22.60 10.91 14.85
CA LYS A 34 -21.70 11.33 15.93
C LYS A 34 -20.79 12.47 15.45
N PRO A 35 -20.46 13.45 16.31
CA PRO A 35 -19.54 14.53 15.95
C PRO A 35 -18.18 13.94 15.56
N PHE A 36 -17.54 14.52 14.53
CA PHE A 36 -16.26 14.06 13.98
C PHE A 36 -15.17 13.82 15.04
N ARG A 37 -15.18 14.60 16.14
CA ARG A 37 -14.24 14.44 17.27
C ARG A 37 -14.41 13.14 18.05
N GLU A 38 -15.62 12.59 18.15
CA GLU A 38 -15.84 11.26 18.75
C GLU A 38 -15.43 10.13 17.81
N ALA A 39 -15.53 10.35 16.50
CA ALA A 39 -15.07 9.39 15.50
C ALA A 39 -13.54 9.31 15.42
N GLU A 40 -12.84 10.41 15.73
CA GLU A 40 -11.37 10.47 15.78
C GLU A 40 -10.80 9.80 17.04
N ALA A 41 -11.54 9.84 18.16
CA ALA A 41 -11.20 9.10 19.37
C ALA A 41 -11.48 7.59 19.27
N ALA A 42 -12.34 7.18 18.32
CA ALA A 42 -12.60 5.78 18.05
C ALA A 42 -11.46 5.19 17.21
N ALA A 43 -10.95 4.02 17.61
CA ALA A 43 -9.95 3.31 16.83
C ALA A 43 -10.48 3.07 15.40
N PRO A 44 -9.64 3.26 14.36
CA PRO A 44 -10.08 3.04 12.99
C PRO A 44 -10.58 1.60 12.82
N PRO A 45 -11.65 1.39 12.03
CA PRO A 45 -12.18 0.05 11.80
C PRO A 45 -11.08 -0.81 11.17
N LYS A 46 -10.87 -2.00 11.74
CA LYS A 46 -9.87 -2.94 11.24
C LYS A 46 -10.23 -3.33 9.79
N PRO A 47 -9.24 -3.43 8.89
CA PRO A 47 -9.49 -3.92 7.54
C PRO A 47 -10.04 -5.35 7.61
N LYS A 48 -11.10 -5.61 6.84
CA LYS A 48 -11.71 -6.95 6.76
C LYS A 48 -10.71 -7.90 6.11
N LYS A 49 -10.44 -9.02 6.78
CA LYS A 49 -9.58 -10.06 6.24
C LYS A 49 -10.39 -11.06 5.42
N ALA A 50 -9.73 -11.71 4.47
CA ALA A 50 -10.31 -12.85 3.79
C ALA A 50 -10.47 -14.01 4.78
N ASP A 51 -11.58 -14.75 4.63
CA ASP A 51 -11.89 -15.89 5.49
C ASP A 51 -11.58 -17.16 4.69
N PRO A 52 -10.56 -17.95 5.07
CA PRO A 52 -10.10 -19.08 4.26
C PRO A 52 -11.16 -20.19 4.16
N GLU A 53 -11.98 -20.35 5.20
CA GLU A 53 -13.08 -21.31 5.21
C GLU A 53 -14.13 -20.96 4.16
N LEU A 54 -14.49 -19.68 4.00
CA LEU A 54 -15.47 -19.28 3.01
C LEU A 54 -14.96 -19.44 1.57
N ILE A 55 -13.67 -19.19 1.34
CA ILE A 55 -13.03 -19.44 0.04
C ILE A 55 -13.10 -20.93 -0.29
N TYR A 56 -12.76 -21.79 0.67
CA TYR A 56 -12.84 -23.24 0.51
C TYR A 56 -14.28 -23.70 0.24
N HIS A 57 -15.27 -23.16 0.93
CA HIS A 57 -16.68 -23.46 0.67
C HIS A 57 -17.13 -23.04 -0.73
N ASN A 58 -16.67 -21.90 -1.24
CA ASN A 58 -16.98 -21.47 -2.61
C ASN A 58 -16.38 -22.44 -3.63
N GLN A 59 -15.13 -22.88 -3.44
CA GLN A 59 -14.49 -23.89 -4.31
C GLN A 59 -15.26 -25.23 -4.28
N LYS A 60 -15.72 -25.68 -3.11
CA LYS A 60 -16.58 -26.86 -3.01
C LYS A 60 -17.90 -26.68 -3.74
N ARG A 61 -18.53 -25.52 -3.61
CA ARG A 61 -19.77 -25.19 -4.32
C ARG A 61 -19.56 -25.25 -5.83
N GLU A 62 -18.45 -24.72 -6.35
CA GLU A 62 -18.12 -24.80 -7.78
C GLU A 62 -17.98 -26.25 -8.27
N ILE A 63 -17.39 -27.13 -7.46
CA ILE A 63 -17.35 -28.57 -7.76
C ILE A 63 -18.76 -29.16 -7.82
N GLU A 64 -19.60 -28.90 -6.82
CA GLU A 64 -20.96 -29.44 -6.80
C GLU A 64 -21.82 -28.89 -7.96
N VAL A 65 -21.62 -27.63 -8.38
CA VAL A 65 -22.28 -27.09 -9.58
C VAL A 65 -21.85 -27.85 -10.83
N LYS A 66 -20.54 -28.10 -11.02
CA LYS A 66 -20.04 -28.90 -12.15
C LYS A 66 -20.58 -30.33 -12.14
N LEU A 67 -20.74 -30.92 -10.96
CA LEU A 67 -21.32 -32.26 -10.81
C LEU A 67 -22.81 -32.29 -11.13
N LEU A 68 -23.55 -31.24 -10.78
CA LEU A 68 -24.96 -31.08 -11.17
C LEU A 68 -25.08 -30.95 -12.69
N ASP A 69 -24.26 -30.11 -13.33
CA ASP A 69 -24.23 -29.99 -14.79
C ASP A 69 -23.91 -31.35 -15.45
N LEU A 70 -22.95 -32.10 -14.89
CA LEU A 70 -22.62 -33.44 -15.37
C LEU A 70 -23.78 -34.43 -15.20
N GLN A 71 -24.49 -34.37 -14.07
CA GLN A 71 -25.68 -35.19 -13.85
C GLN A 71 -26.76 -34.89 -14.91
N ASP A 72 -27.06 -33.62 -15.15
CA ASP A 72 -28.07 -33.20 -16.13
C ASP A 72 -27.71 -33.66 -17.54
N THR A 73 -26.44 -33.52 -17.95
CA THR A 73 -25.99 -33.98 -19.27
C THR A 73 -26.09 -35.49 -19.46
N LEU A 74 -25.82 -36.29 -18.42
CA LEU A 74 -25.94 -37.75 -18.50
C LEU A 74 -27.41 -38.20 -18.54
N LEU A 75 -28.29 -37.53 -17.80
CA LEU A 75 -29.73 -37.79 -17.85
C LEU A 75 -30.32 -37.41 -19.22
N GLU A 76 -29.92 -36.28 -19.79
CA GLU A 76 -30.34 -35.86 -21.15
C GLU A 76 -29.84 -36.83 -22.23
N SER A 77 -28.68 -37.46 -22.02
CA SER A 77 -28.16 -38.51 -22.90
C SER A 77 -28.89 -39.86 -22.79
N GLY A 78 -29.85 -39.99 -21.86
CA GLY A 78 -30.68 -41.17 -21.68
C GLY A 78 -30.05 -42.28 -20.86
N GLU A 79 -29.04 -41.97 -20.03
CA GLU A 79 -28.46 -42.95 -19.10
C GLU A 79 -29.40 -43.24 -17.92
N GLU A 80 -29.32 -44.48 -17.40
CA GLU A 80 -30.10 -44.91 -16.23
C GLU A 80 -29.61 -44.21 -14.95
N GLU A 81 -30.54 -43.74 -14.11
CA GLU A 81 -30.27 -42.92 -12.91
C GLU A 81 -29.24 -43.56 -11.97
N ASP A 82 -29.30 -44.88 -11.77
CA ASP A 82 -28.36 -45.64 -10.93
C ASP A 82 -26.92 -45.62 -11.46
N ILE A 83 -26.75 -45.58 -12.79
CA ILE A 83 -25.45 -45.52 -13.45
C ILE A 83 -24.90 -44.10 -13.38
N VAL A 84 -25.76 -43.11 -13.62
CA VAL A 84 -25.44 -41.68 -13.51
C VAL A 84 -24.94 -41.37 -12.10
N GLN A 85 -25.65 -41.81 -11.06
CA GLN A 85 -25.26 -41.58 -9.67
C GLN A 85 -23.86 -42.14 -9.37
N LYS A 86 -23.56 -43.38 -9.81
CA LYS A 86 -22.23 -43.99 -9.63
C LYS A 86 -21.13 -43.24 -10.38
N LYS A 87 -21.43 -42.66 -11.54
CA LYS A 87 -20.47 -41.84 -12.31
C LYS A 87 -20.22 -40.50 -11.61
N VAL A 88 -21.28 -39.81 -11.19
CA VAL A 88 -21.21 -38.55 -10.45
C VAL A 88 -20.44 -38.74 -9.14
N ASP A 89 -20.69 -39.80 -8.37
CA ASP A 89 -19.97 -40.05 -7.11
C ASP A 89 -18.48 -40.35 -7.33
N LYS A 90 -18.12 -41.03 -8.42
CA LYS A 90 -16.72 -41.22 -8.81
C LYS A 90 -16.06 -39.89 -9.17
N GLU A 91 -16.71 -39.06 -9.98
CA GLU A 91 -16.20 -37.73 -10.35
C GLU A 91 -16.10 -36.80 -9.13
N ARG A 92 -17.08 -36.85 -8.23
CA ARG A 92 -17.07 -36.12 -6.97
C ARG A 92 -15.82 -36.43 -6.15
N GLN A 93 -15.52 -37.72 -5.96
CA GLN A 93 -14.33 -38.14 -5.20
C GLN A 93 -13.02 -37.70 -5.87
N LYS A 94 -12.96 -37.66 -7.21
CA LYS A 94 -11.77 -37.19 -7.93
C LYS A 94 -11.58 -35.68 -7.73
N LEU A 95 -12.62 -34.88 -7.99
CA LEU A 95 -12.55 -33.42 -7.90
C LEU A 95 -12.24 -32.93 -6.47
N TYR A 96 -12.77 -33.61 -5.45
CA TYR A 96 -12.41 -33.29 -4.06
C TYR A 96 -10.94 -33.59 -3.75
N LYS A 97 -10.40 -34.70 -4.26
CA LYS A 97 -8.97 -35.03 -4.09
C LYS A 97 -8.09 -34.00 -4.80
N GLU A 98 -8.41 -33.64 -6.04
CA GLU A 98 -7.68 -32.62 -6.80
C GLU A 98 -7.70 -31.25 -6.10
N LEU A 99 -8.83 -30.87 -5.48
CA LEU A 99 -8.93 -29.64 -4.72
C LEU A 99 -8.03 -29.68 -3.48
N ASP A 100 -8.08 -30.76 -2.71
CA ASP A 100 -7.25 -30.91 -1.50
C ASP A 100 -5.76 -30.99 -1.84
N GLU A 101 -5.39 -31.63 -2.96
CA GLU A 101 -4.02 -31.66 -3.51
C GLU A 101 -3.56 -30.25 -3.95
N ARG A 102 -4.37 -29.54 -4.74
CA ARG A 102 -4.09 -28.16 -5.17
C ARG A 102 -3.92 -27.22 -3.99
N ARG A 103 -4.69 -27.42 -2.91
CA ARG A 103 -4.54 -26.67 -1.67
C ARG A 103 -3.21 -26.97 -0.99
N ALA A 104 -2.84 -28.25 -0.87
CA ALA A 104 -1.56 -28.64 -0.27
C ALA A 104 -0.36 -28.09 -1.08
N GLU A 105 -0.44 -28.12 -2.40
CA GLU A 105 0.58 -27.53 -3.30
C GLU A 105 0.66 -26.00 -3.14
N ALA A 106 -0.49 -25.32 -3.05
CA ALA A 106 -0.53 -23.88 -2.81
C ALA A 106 0.08 -23.53 -1.45
N GLU A 107 -0.17 -24.32 -0.40
CA GLU A 107 0.47 -24.11 0.91
C GLU A 107 1.99 -24.33 0.84
N ALA A 108 2.47 -25.29 0.04
CA ALA A 108 3.89 -25.59 -0.13
C ALA A 108 4.66 -24.54 -0.96
N HIS A 109 4.05 -24.02 -2.04
CA HIS A 109 4.70 -23.10 -2.98
C HIS A 109 4.51 -21.60 -2.66
N GLY A 110 4.09 -21.24 -1.44
CA GLY A 110 3.80 -19.85 -1.07
C GLY A 110 2.52 -19.28 -1.72
N GLY A 111 1.75 -20.18 -2.33
CA GLY A 111 0.41 -20.04 -2.87
C GLY A 111 0.27 -19.07 -4.04
N GLU A 112 1.27 -18.99 -4.90
CA GLU A 112 1.13 -18.28 -6.17
C GLU A 112 0.12 -19.03 -7.07
N LEU A 113 -1.16 -18.72 -6.90
CA LEU A 113 -2.25 -19.15 -7.78
C LEU A 113 -2.60 -17.97 -8.67
N GLU A 114 -2.66 -18.22 -9.98
CA GLU A 114 -3.10 -17.24 -10.97
C GLU A 114 -4.51 -16.76 -10.63
N ALA A 115 -4.69 -15.44 -10.62
CA ALA A 115 -5.96 -14.81 -10.32
C ALA A 115 -6.90 -15.01 -11.50
N ASP A 116 -7.80 -15.99 -11.37
CA ASP A 116 -8.87 -16.18 -12.33
C ASP A 116 -9.91 -15.04 -12.20
N GLN A 117 -10.49 -14.62 -13.33
CA GLN A 117 -11.16 -13.33 -13.48
C GLN A 117 -12.55 -13.23 -12.80
N MET A 118 -12.94 -14.20 -11.99
CA MET A 118 -14.24 -14.27 -11.30
C MET A 118 -14.06 -14.35 -9.78
N ALA A 119 -13.37 -13.37 -9.18
CA ALA A 119 -13.09 -13.41 -7.75
C ALA A 119 -14.32 -13.07 -6.91
N THR A 120 -14.77 -14.02 -6.08
CA THR A 120 -15.71 -13.74 -5.00
C THR A 120 -15.13 -12.72 -4.02
N THR A 121 -15.95 -12.06 -3.20
CA THR A 121 -15.49 -10.98 -2.30
C THR A 121 -14.29 -11.37 -1.43
N HIS A 122 -14.24 -12.60 -0.92
CA HIS A 122 -13.15 -13.04 -0.04
C HIS A 122 -11.89 -13.42 -0.83
N GLU A 123 -12.02 -13.97 -2.04
CA GLU A 123 -10.89 -14.20 -2.95
C GLU A 123 -10.28 -12.86 -3.40
N TYR A 124 -11.12 -11.86 -3.66
CA TYR A 124 -10.68 -10.50 -3.96
C TYR A 124 -9.90 -9.89 -2.78
N LEU A 125 -10.41 -10.05 -1.55
CA LEU A 125 -9.70 -9.61 -0.35
C LEU A 125 -8.37 -10.35 -0.16
N GLN A 126 -8.33 -11.67 -0.43
CA GLN A 126 -7.09 -12.46 -0.35
C GLN A 126 -6.07 -11.99 -1.40
N MET A 127 -6.53 -11.71 -2.62
CA MET A 127 -5.71 -11.16 -3.70
C MET A 127 -5.15 -9.79 -3.33
N GLN A 128 -5.97 -8.88 -2.80
CA GLN A 128 -5.51 -7.58 -2.32
C GLN A 128 -4.48 -7.71 -1.20
N GLN A 129 -4.69 -8.62 -0.25
CA GLN A 129 -3.72 -8.88 0.83
C GLN A 129 -2.39 -9.33 0.27
N ARG A 130 -2.38 -10.27 -0.69
CA ARG A 130 -1.16 -10.70 -1.38
C ARG A 130 -0.46 -9.59 -2.14
N GLN A 131 -1.22 -8.76 -2.86
CA GLN A 131 -0.66 -7.61 -3.58
C GLN A 131 -0.03 -6.62 -2.60
N ALA A 132 -0.70 -6.35 -1.48
CA ALA A 132 -0.19 -5.50 -0.42
C ALA A 132 1.08 -6.08 0.21
N GLU A 133 1.14 -7.39 0.47
CA GLU A 133 2.33 -8.07 0.98
C GLU A 133 3.50 -8.02 -0.02
N ARG A 134 3.22 -8.22 -1.32
CA ARG A 134 4.20 -8.11 -2.39
C ARG A 134 4.75 -6.69 -2.50
N ALA A 135 3.87 -5.69 -2.40
CA ALA A 135 4.26 -4.28 -2.38
C ALA A 135 5.08 -3.94 -1.13
N ALA A 136 4.65 -4.37 0.06
CA ALA A 136 5.37 -4.18 1.31
C ALA A 136 6.79 -4.78 1.23
N LYS A 137 6.92 -6.00 0.69
CA LYS A 137 8.21 -6.64 0.45
C LYS A 137 9.07 -5.84 -0.54
N ALA A 138 8.49 -5.33 -1.62
CA ALA A 138 9.20 -4.50 -2.60
C ALA A 138 9.70 -3.18 -2.01
N PHE A 139 8.92 -2.54 -1.12
CA PHE A 139 9.31 -1.33 -0.40
C PHE A 139 10.24 -1.60 0.79
N GLY A 140 10.56 -2.86 1.09
CA GLY A 140 11.38 -3.23 2.26
C GLY A 140 10.68 -2.99 3.60
N ILE A 141 9.35 -2.91 3.60
CA ILE A 141 8.54 -2.76 4.81
C ILE A 141 8.41 -4.15 5.44
N ASN A 142 8.92 -4.31 6.66
CA ASN A 142 8.76 -5.54 7.41
C ASN A 142 7.37 -5.57 8.07
N THR A 143 6.47 -6.38 7.52
CA THR A 143 5.07 -6.52 7.99
C THR A 143 4.95 -6.94 9.45
N ARG A 144 5.98 -7.56 10.05
CA ARG A 144 5.97 -7.94 11.48
C ARG A 144 6.25 -6.78 12.43
N ASN A 145 7.08 -5.83 12.02
CA ASN A 145 7.50 -4.70 12.85
C ASN A 145 6.80 -3.40 12.46
N HIS A 146 6.02 -3.43 11.37
CA HIS A 146 5.29 -2.27 10.87
C HIS A 146 3.97 -2.14 11.61
N GLU A 147 3.89 -1.12 12.46
CA GLU A 147 2.64 -0.71 13.09
C GLU A 147 2.00 0.41 12.27
N GLU A 148 0.77 0.16 11.82
CA GLU A 148 -0.04 1.15 11.13
C GLU A 148 -0.28 2.38 12.05
N GLY A 149 -0.24 3.58 11.50
CA GLY A 149 -0.50 4.81 12.26
C GLY A 149 0.73 5.45 12.95
N VAL A 150 1.80 4.70 13.20
CA VAL A 150 3.03 5.24 13.85
C VAL A 150 3.70 6.35 13.05
N ALA A 151 3.49 6.35 11.73
CA ALA A 151 3.94 7.41 10.84
C ALA A 151 3.15 8.73 10.98
N PHE A 152 2.08 8.78 11.77
CA PHE A 152 1.30 10.00 12.02
C PHE A 152 1.41 10.49 13.48
N ASP A 153 1.90 9.66 14.40
CA ASP A 153 2.13 10.02 15.80
C ASP A 153 3.37 10.91 15.98
N LYS A 154 3.15 12.23 16.09
CA LYS A 154 4.22 13.23 16.23
C LYS A 154 5.14 12.95 17.41
N ASP A 155 4.58 12.57 18.57
CA ASP A 155 5.36 12.32 19.78
C ASP A 155 6.25 11.09 19.63
N ARG A 156 5.71 10.01 19.04
CA ARG A 156 6.46 8.77 18.79
C ARG A 156 7.57 9.00 17.75
N GLN A 157 7.33 9.82 16.74
CA GLN A 157 8.38 10.24 15.79
C GLN A 157 9.48 11.05 16.45
N HIS A 158 9.11 11.99 17.33
CA HIS A 158 10.07 12.80 18.06
C HIS A 158 10.96 11.92 18.94
N GLN A 159 10.37 10.97 19.68
CA GLN A 159 11.11 10.00 20.49
C GLN A 159 12.05 9.13 19.63
N GLN A 160 11.57 8.59 18.51
CA GLN A 160 12.42 7.82 17.58
C GLN A 160 13.56 8.67 17.01
N LYS A 161 13.31 9.95 16.71
CA LYS A 161 14.34 10.87 16.22
C LYS A 161 15.40 11.13 17.29
N LEU A 162 14.99 11.38 18.54
CA LEU A 162 15.90 11.53 19.67
C LEU A 162 16.75 10.27 19.89
N GLN A 163 16.13 9.09 19.88
CA GLN A 163 16.84 7.82 19.98
C GLN A 163 17.87 7.66 18.86
N ARG A 164 17.49 7.94 17.60
CA ARG A 164 18.43 7.90 16.47
C ARG A 164 19.60 8.89 16.63
N MET A 165 19.35 10.08 17.19
CA MET A 165 20.42 11.05 17.47
C MET A 165 21.34 10.57 18.59
N MET A 166 20.81 9.95 19.64
CA MET A 166 21.61 9.38 20.73
C MET A 166 22.44 8.20 20.22
N ASP A 167 21.84 7.26 19.48
CA ASP A 167 22.55 6.13 18.89
C ASP A 167 23.66 6.58 17.93
N ALA A 168 23.42 7.65 17.15
CA ALA A 168 24.43 8.22 16.27
C ALA A 168 25.60 8.83 17.08
N GLN A 169 25.32 9.53 18.18
CA GLN A 169 26.34 10.05 19.08
C GLN A 169 27.14 8.92 19.75
N VAL A 170 26.48 7.86 20.21
CA VAL A 170 27.16 6.68 20.78
C VAL A 170 28.06 6.02 19.74
N ARG A 171 27.57 5.77 18.52
CA ARG A 171 28.40 5.20 17.44
C ARG A 171 29.57 6.10 17.05
N GLN A 172 29.37 7.43 17.08
CA GLN A 172 30.47 8.37 16.83
C GLN A 172 31.51 8.33 17.95
N ALA A 173 31.09 8.28 19.21
CA ALA A 173 31.97 8.16 20.37
C ALA A 173 32.73 6.82 20.36
N GLU A 174 32.05 5.71 20.06
CA GLU A 174 32.69 4.38 19.89
C GLU A 174 33.71 4.40 18.75
N ARG A 175 33.38 5.04 17.62
CA ARG A 175 34.31 5.19 16.48
C ARG A 175 35.53 6.04 16.85
N TRP A 176 35.37 7.08 17.66
CA TRP A 176 36.45 7.92 18.17
C TRP A 176 37.33 7.18 19.19
N ALA A 177 36.72 6.35 20.05
CA ALA A 177 37.42 5.59 21.08
C ALA A 177 38.12 4.31 20.57
N ALA A 178 37.79 3.84 19.36
CA ALA A 178 38.42 2.67 18.77
C ALA A 178 39.90 2.94 18.42
N PRO A 179 40.85 2.09 18.86
CA PRO A 179 42.27 2.28 18.60
C PRO A 179 42.55 2.17 17.08
N GLY A 180 42.88 3.31 16.46
CA GLY A 180 43.08 3.46 15.01
C GLY A 180 42.17 4.50 14.31
N GLY A 181 41.31 5.20 15.05
CA GLY A 181 40.27 6.10 14.51
C GLY A 181 40.68 7.51 14.06
N GLU A 182 41.95 7.91 14.20
CA GLU A 182 42.39 9.31 14.00
C GLU A 182 43.11 9.59 12.66
N SER A 183 42.94 8.75 11.64
CA SER A 183 43.54 9.00 10.31
C SER A 183 42.65 8.49 9.18
N GLY A 184 41.58 9.22 8.85
CA GLY A 184 40.74 8.84 7.72
C GLY A 184 39.78 9.88 7.13
N ASP A 185 39.46 10.97 7.83
CA ASP A 185 38.27 11.77 7.46
C ASP A 185 38.52 13.12 6.77
N ASP A 186 39.77 13.51 6.46
CA ASP A 186 40.02 14.72 5.64
C ASP A 186 40.02 14.47 4.11
N ASN A 187 40.02 13.22 3.66
CA ASN A 187 40.05 12.88 2.21
C ASN A 187 38.71 12.40 1.63
N GLY A 188 37.65 12.35 2.46
CA GLY A 188 36.32 11.87 2.07
C GLY A 188 35.45 12.90 1.33
N GLU A 189 35.60 14.18 1.64
CA GLU A 189 34.84 15.25 0.98
C GLU A 189 35.36 15.57 -0.42
N ILE A 190 36.68 15.46 -0.66
CA ILE A 190 37.27 15.66 -1.99
C ILE A 190 36.87 14.53 -2.96
N ARG A 191 36.67 13.29 -2.46
CA ARG A 191 36.28 12.14 -3.29
C ARG A 191 34.78 12.01 -3.57
N ARG A 192 33.90 12.58 -2.74
CA ARG A 192 32.45 12.64 -3.00
C ARG A 192 32.06 13.65 -4.08
N GLY A 193 32.89 14.67 -4.33
CA GLY A 193 32.68 15.61 -5.44
C GLY A 193 33.01 15.04 -6.84
N GLN A 194 33.77 13.95 -6.93
CA GLN A 194 34.22 13.38 -8.22
C GLN A 194 33.57 12.03 -8.58
N ARG A 195 32.95 11.33 -7.62
CA ARG A 195 32.11 10.17 -7.90
C ARG A 195 30.66 10.62 -7.95
N ASN A 196 30.16 10.87 -9.16
CA ASN A 196 28.83 10.43 -9.64
C ASN A 196 28.37 11.31 -10.80
N ASN A 197 28.92 11.02 -11.98
CA ASN A 197 28.21 11.15 -13.26
C ASN A 197 28.66 10.05 -14.24
N ARG A 198 29.26 8.96 -13.72
CA ARG A 198 29.78 7.87 -14.55
C ARG A 198 28.74 6.76 -14.56
N PRO A 199 28.04 6.51 -15.67
CA PRO A 199 27.04 5.46 -15.74
C PRO A 199 27.74 4.10 -15.53
N PRO A 200 27.13 3.18 -14.77
CA PRO A 200 27.65 1.83 -14.63
C PRO A 200 27.69 1.10 -15.98
N ALA A 201 28.55 0.10 -16.12
CA ALA A 201 28.49 -0.84 -17.23
C ALA A 201 27.16 -1.60 -17.18
N LYS A 202 26.50 -1.81 -18.32
CA LYS A 202 25.29 -2.64 -18.33
C LYS A 202 25.67 -4.11 -18.11
N ALA A 203 24.79 -4.87 -17.47
CA ALA A 203 24.99 -6.31 -17.31
C ALA A 203 25.14 -6.97 -18.69
N GLY A 204 26.27 -7.65 -18.93
CA GLY A 204 26.60 -8.28 -20.21
C GLY A 204 27.46 -7.46 -21.18
N GLU A 205 27.80 -6.20 -20.87
CA GLU A 205 28.73 -5.41 -21.71
C GLU A 205 30.19 -5.85 -21.50
N SER A 206 30.93 -6.08 -22.60
CA SER A 206 32.36 -6.37 -22.52
C SER A 206 33.15 -5.10 -22.17
N TRP A 207 34.33 -5.29 -21.57
CA TRP A 207 35.23 -4.17 -21.21
C TRP A 207 35.63 -3.32 -22.43
N ARG A 208 35.72 -3.92 -23.63
CA ARG A 208 36.05 -3.23 -24.88
C ARG A 208 34.91 -2.31 -25.33
N ASP A 209 33.68 -2.81 -25.31
CA ASP A 209 32.49 -2.03 -25.71
C ASP A 209 32.23 -0.87 -24.74
N PHE A 210 32.47 -1.10 -23.45
CA PHE A 210 32.43 -0.05 -22.43
C PHE A 210 33.47 1.05 -22.71
N ALA A 211 34.68 0.69 -23.14
CA ALA A 211 35.76 1.63 -23.43
C ALA A 211 35.50 2.45 -24.71
N GLU A 212 34.98 1.84 -25.78
CA GLU A 212 34.64 2.56 -27.02
C GLU A 212 33.47 3.54 -26.83
N ARG A 213 32.42 3.11 -26.12
CA ARG A 213 31.29 3.99 -25.77
C ARG A 213 31.73 5.23 -25.00
N ARG A 214 32.81 5.10 -24.20
CA ARG A 214 33.38 6.20 -23.42
C ARG A 214 34.22 7.15 -24.27
N LYS A 215 34.92 6.64 -25.29
CA LYS A 215 35.65 7.47 -26.28
C LYS A 215 34.70 8.27 -27.17
N GLY A 216 33.61 7.65 -27.66
CA GLY A 216 32.64 8.31 -28.55
C GLY A 216 31.80 9.42 -27.90
N LYS A 217 31.74 9.49 -26.57
CA LYS A 217 30.96 10.50 -25.82
C LYS A 217 31.76 11.70 -25.32
N GLY A 218 33.05 11.83 -25.69
CA GLY A 218 33.84 13.02 -25.36
C GLY A 218 34.15 13.21 -23.88
N TRP A 219 34.21 12.13 -23.08
CA TRP A 219 34.57 12.21 -21.64
C TRP A 219 36.10 12.20 -21.43
N ALA A 220 36.83 12.91 -22.29
CA ALA A 220 38.21 13.28 -22.04
C ALA A 220 38.23 14.31 -20.89
N ALA A 221 39.24 14.24 -20.03
CA ALA A 221 39.44 15.20 -18.95
C ALA A 221 39.69 16.59 -19.56
N GLY A 222 38.63 17.38 -19.71
CA GLY A 222 38.69 18.77 -20.17
C GLY A 222 38.65 19.71 -18.98
N GLU A 223 39.67 20.57 -18.89
CA GLU A 223 39.60 21.85 -18.18
C GLU A 223 38.24 22.50 -18.43
N ARG A 224 37.44 22.67 -17.37
CA ARG A 224 36.28 23.54 -17.43
C ARG A 224 36.79 24.98 -17.39
N GLN A 225 36.70 25.70 -18.51
CA GLN A 225 36.68 27.16 -18.45
C GLN A 225 35.43 27.57 -17.64
N GLU A 226 35.65 28.10 -16.44
CA GLU A 226 34.59 28.71 -15.65
C GLU A 226 34.14 30.00 -16.35
N THR A 227 32.87 30.07 -16.73
CA THR A 227 32.26 31.33 -17.16
C THR A 227 32.01 32.22 -15.95
N GLU A 228 32.11 33.54 -16.12
CA GLU A 228 31.97 34.53 -15.01
C GLU A 228 30.65 34.37 -14.23
N ASP A 229 29.57 33.98 -14.90
CA ASP A 229 28.27 33.71 -14.27
C ASP A 229 28.30 32.48 -13.35
N GLY A 230 29.13 31.49 -13.68
CA GLY A 230 29.35 30.31 -12.85
C GLY A 230 30.08 30.65 -11.54
N ALA A 231 31.05 31.56 -11.60
CA ALA A 231 31.79 32.05 -10.44
C ALA A 231 30.87 32.85 -9.49
N LYS A 232 30.10 33.80 -10.03
CA LYS A 232 29.14 34.62 -9.25
C LYS A 232 28.09 33.76 -8.55
N ARG A 233 27.60 32.70 -9.20
CA ARG A 233 26.61 31.78 -8.60
C ARG A 233 27.19 30.92 -7.46
N ARG A 234 28.49 30.61 -7.49
CA ARG A 234 29.16 29.90 -6.39
C ARG A 234 29.44 30.82 -5.21
N GLU A 235 29.82 32.05 -5.49
CA GLU A 235 30.04 33.09 -4.47
C GLU A 235 28.74 33.44 -3.73
N ALA A 236 27.63 33.64 -4.45
CA ALA A 236 26.31 33.86 -3.87
C ALA A 236 25.79 32.66 -3.04
N LYS A 237 26.24 31.44 -3.36
CA LYS A 237 25.92 30.25 -2.56
C LYS A 237 26.78 30.13 -1.30
N ARG A 238 28.02 30.65 -1.34
CA ARG A 238 28.91 30.70 -0.17
C ARG A 238 28.43 31.76 0.83
N SER A 239 28.13 32.97 0.36
CA SER A 239 27.62 34.04 1.24
C SER A 239 26.30 33.66 1.90
N ARG A 240 25.35 33.06 1.17
CA ARG A 240 24.08 32.58 1.74
C ARG A 240 24.26 31.45 2.77
N LYS A 241 25.36 30.70 2.69
CA LYS A 241 25.69 29.65 3.67
C LYS A 241 26.34 30.24 4.92
N GLU A 242 27.13 31.29 4.78
CA GLU A 242 27.74 32.03 5.91
C GLU A 242 26.69 32.85 6.68
N ASP A 243 25.77 33.53 5.99
CA ASP A 243 24.67 34.27 6.63
C ASP A 243 23.74 33.37 7.46
N LYS A 244 23.61 32.09 7.07
CA LYS A 244 22.79 31.11 7.78
C LYS A 244 23.50 30.51 9.01
N VAL A 245 24.82 30.67 9.12
CA VAL A 245 25.61 30.22 10.28
C VAL A 245 25.74 31.34 11.32
N LEU A 246 25.60 32.61 10.92
CA LEU A 246 25.77 33.79 11.77
C LEU A 246 24.50 34.30 12.46
N GLN A 247 23.32 33.72 12.19
CA GLN A 247 22.10 34.04 12.94
C GLN A 247 21.81 32.92 13.96
N PRO A 248 22.23 33.06 15.24
CA PRO A 248 21.62 32.28 16.30
C PRO A 248 20.16 32.69 16.40
N GLU A 249 19.27 31.70 16.36
CA GLU A 249 17.84 31.84 16.56
C GLU A 249 17.61 32.64 17.86
N LYS A 250 17.05 33.85 17.73
CA LYS A 250 16.60 34.62 18.89
C LYS A 250 15.34 33.95 19.45
N GLU A 251 15.35 33.79 20.77
CA GLU A 251 14.25 33.34 21.64
C GLU A 251 12.90 34.01 21.32
#